data_AF-R1E8I3-F1
#
_entry.id   AF-R1E8I3-F1
#
_cell.length_a   1.000
_cell.length_b   1.000
_cell.length_c   1.000
_cell.angle_alpha   90.00
_cell.angle_beta   90.00
_cell.angle_gamma   90.00
#
_symmetry.space_group_name_H-M   'P 1'
#
loop_
_entity.id
_entity.type
_entity.pdbx_description
1 polymer ?
#
loop_
_entity_poly.entity_id
_entity_poly.type
_entity_poly.pdbx_seq_one_letter_code
_entity_poly.pdbx_strand_id
1 'polypeptide(L)'
;MQLLDPGPAHLVSLPDELVLDILQYLELDDLFQLAQTCQWGYRLSIPLLWRDVELKDCWTLHPRASRPQFRRERAADAFADEHDDTPIIKKLMVLAT
;
A
#
# COMPACT_ATOMS: atom_id res chain seq x y z
N MET A 1 -7.65 -24.75 -41.35
CA MET A 1 -7.08 -24.04 -40.19
C MET A 1 -7.53 -24.80 -38.96
N GLN A 2 -6.61 -25.52 -38.30
CA GLN A 2 -6.91 -26.15 -37.02
C GLN A 2 -7.01 -25.03 -35.98
N LEU A 3 -8.21 -24.82 -35.44
CA LEU A 3 -8.40 -24.05 -34.22
C LEU A 3 -7.71 -24.84 -33.11
N LEU A 4 -6.56 -24.35 -32.65
CA LEU A 4 -5.94 -24.82 -31.41
C LEU A 4 -7.00 -24.71 -30.33
N ASP A 5 -7.38 -25.84 -29.75
CA ASP A 5 -8.26 -25.89 -28.60
C ASP A 5 -7.57 -25.07 -27.49
N PRO A 6 -8.07 -23.87 -27.14
CA PRO A 6 -7.45 -23.10 -26.09
C PRO A 6 -7.87 -23.81 -24.81
N GLY A 7 -7.02 -24.72 -24.33
CA GLY A 7 -7.08 -25.15 -22.94
C GLY A 7 -7.28 -23.92 -22.04
N PRO A 8 -7.96 -24.07 -20.89
CA PRO A 8 -8.45 -22.94 -20.11
C PRO A 8 -7.39 -21.85 -20.00
N ALA A 9 -7.68 -20.69 -20.59
CA ALA A 9 -6.74 -19.58 -20.64
C ALA A 9 -6.57 -19.05 -19.21
N HIS A 10 -5.48 -19.47 -18.56
CA HIS A 10 -5.16 -19.07 -17.21
C HIS A 10 -4.38 -17.76 -17.26
N LEU A 11 -4.76 -16.77 -16.47
CA LEU A 11 -3.99 -15.51 -16.35
C LEU A 11 -2.53 -15.76 -16.00
N VAL A 12 -2.24 -16.81 -15.24
CA VAL A 12 -0.88 -17.20 -14.82
C VAL A 12 0.00 -17.65 -15.99
N SER A 13 -0.58 -18.04 -17.13
CA SER A 13 0.21 -18.40 -18.32
C SER A 13 0.61 -17.20 -19.18
N LEU A 14 0.04 -16.01 -18.92
CA LEU A 14 0.41 -14.80 -19.63
C LEU A 14 1.72 -14.21 -19.07
N PRO A 15 2.52 -13.53 -19.90
CA PRO A 15 3.60 -12.67 -19.43
C PRO A 15 3.08 -11.65 -18.41
N ASP A 16 3.89 -11.38 -17.38
CA ASP A 16 3.52 -10.48 -16.28
C ASP A 16 3.09 -9.09 -16.81
N GLU A 17 3.70 -8.59 -17.89
CA GLU A 17 3.38 -7.29 -18.48
C GLU A 17 1.93 -7.24 -19.01
N LEU A 18 1.48 -8.31 -19.67
CA LEU A 18 0.11 -8.39 -20.19
C LEU A 18 -0.90 -8.51 -19.05
N VAL A 19 -0.54 -9.19 -17.97
CA VAL A 19 -1.39 -9.28 -16.79
C VAL A 19 -1.49 -7.92 -16.11
N LEU A 20 -0.37 -7.19 -15.96
CA LEU A 20 -0.36 -5.84 -15.40
C LEU A 20 -1.23 -4.87 -16.24
N ASP A 21 -1.19 -5.00 -17.57
CA ASP A 21 -2.05 -4.23 -18.48
C ASP A 21 -3.55 -4.52 -18.30
N ILE A 22 -3.90 -5.72 -17.83
CA ILE A 22 -5.28 -6.07 -17.45
C ILE A 22 -5.60 -5.52 -16.06
N LEU A 23 -4.72 -5.73 -15.09
CA LEU A 23 -4.94 -5.37 -13.70
C LEU A 23 -5.00 -3.86 -13.46
N GLN A 24 -4.39 -3.03 -14.31
CA GLN A 24 -4.47 -1.56 -14.18
C GLN A 24 -5.89 -0.99 -14.31
N TYR A 25 -6.85 -1.78 -14.81
CA TYR A 25 -8.26 -1.39 -14.90
C TYR A 25 -9.07 -1.73 -13.64
N LEU A 26 -8.47 -2.44 -12.67
CA LEU A 26 -9.12 -2.73 -11.40
C LEU A 26 -9.10 -1.51 -10.46
N GLU A 27 -10.13 -1.39 -9.64
CA GLU A 27 -10.14 -0.42 -8.56
C GLU A 27 -9.11 -0.81 -7.49
N LEU A 28 -8.69 0.17 -6.66
CA LEU A 28 -7.70 -0.06 -5.61
C LEU A 28 -8.15 -1.15 -4.63
N ASP A 29 -9.44 -1.18 -4.25
CA ASP A 29 -9.98 -2.18 -3.33
C ASP A 29 -9.87 -3.60 -3.91
N ASP A 30 -10.12 -3.78 -5.21
CA ASP A 30 -9.97 -5.07 -5.88
C ASP A 30 -8.51 -5.51 -5.98
N LEU A 31 -7.60 -4.57 -6.27
CA LEU A 31 -6.16 -4.82 -6.25
C LEU A 31 -5.67 -5.23 -4.86
N PHE A 32 -6.22 -4.63 -3.79
CA PHE A 32 -5.92 -5.03 -2.42
C PHE A 32 -6.41 -6.44 -2.09
N GLN A 33 -7.61 -6.81 -2.54
CA GLN A 33 -8.10 -8.18 -2.37
C GLN A 33 -7.21 -9.17 -3.13
N LEU A 34 -6.89 -8.87 -4.39
CA LEU A 34 -6.03 -9.71 -5.22
C LEU A 34 -4.63 -9.90 -4.60
N ALA A 35 -4.05 -8.83 -4.05
CA ALA A 35 -2.75 -8.88 -3.39
C ALA A 35 -2.69 -9.88 -2.22
N GLN A 36 -3.82 -10.08 -1.52
CA GLN A 36 -3.92 -10.98 -0.36
C GLN A 36 -4.27 -12.43 -0.72
N THR A 37 -4.60 -12.73 -1.99
CA THR A 37 -5.03 -14.08 -2.39
C THR A 37 -3.88 -15.10 -2.45
N CYS A 38 -2.75 -14.70 -3.03
CA CYS A 38 -1.58 -15.56 -3.20
C CYS A 38 -0.33 -14.73 -3.56
N GLN A 39 0.84 -15.37 -3.50
CA GLN A 39 2.12 -14.72 -3.80
C GLN A 39 2.18 -14.13 -5.22
N TRP A 40 1.56 -14.79 -6.21
CA TRP A 40 1.50 -14.27 -7.59
C TRP A 40 0.64 -13.00 -7.67
N GLY A 41 -0.54 -13.00 -7.04
CA GLY A 41 -1.41 -11.83 -6.94
C GLY A 41 -0.75 -10.67 -6.21
N TYR A 42 -0.06 -10.94 -5.11
CA TYR A 42 0.77 -9.96 -4.39
C TYR A 42 1.79 -9.31 -5.33
N ARG A 43 2.64 -10.13 -5.97
CA ARG A 43 3.74 -9.63 -6.81
C ARG A 43 3.26 -8.70 -7.94
N LEU A 44 2.11 -8.98 -8.53
CA LEU A 44 1.56 -8.18 -9.64
C LEU A 44 0.75 -6.97 -9.16
N SER A 45 0.06 -7.06 -8.03
CA SER A 45 -0.81 -5.96 -7.56
C SER A 45 0.00 -4.85 -6.89
N ILE A 46 1.12 -5.18 -6.23
CA ILE A 46 1.95 -4.20 -5.50
C ILE A 46 2.42 -3.02 -6.38
N PRO A 47 3.02 -3.21 -7.57
CA PRO A 47 3.41 -2.09 -8.42
C PRO A 47 2.26 -1.14 -8.80
N LEU A 48 1.03 -1.66 -8.87
CA LEU A 48 -0.17 -0.88 -9.19
C LEU A 48 -0.67 -0.13 -7.95
N LEU A 49 -0.75 -0.80 -6.80
CA LEU A 49 -1.15 -0.20 -5.52
C LEU A 49 -0.23 0.94 -5.09
N TRP A 50 1.06 0.85 -5.43
CA TRP A 50 2.07 1.86 -5.07
C TRP A 50 2.27 2.96 -6.11
N ARG A 51 1.62 2.87 -7.29
CA ARG A 51 1.83 3.82 -8.40
C ARG A 51 1.54 5.26 -8.00
N ASP A 52 0.46 5.48 -7.25
CA ASP A 52 -0.04 6.79 -6.85
C ASP A 52 0.06 7.03 -5.34
N VAL A 53 0.95 6.31 -4.64
CA VAL A 53 1.17 6.51 -3.21
C VAL A 53 2.03 7.74 -2.99
N GLU A 54 1.36 8.87 -2.71
CA GLU A 54 2.01 10.05 -2.19
C GLU A 54 2.23 9.90 -0.68
N LEU A 55 3.49 10.09 -0.26
CA LEU A 55 3.86 10.26 1.15
C LEU A 55 3.56 11.70 1.54
N LYS A 56 2.38 11.91 2.11
CA LYS A 56 2.05 13.20 2.72
C LYS A 56 2.67 13.25 4.10
N ASP A 57 3.58 14.18 4.27
CA ASP A 57 4.05 14.57 5.58
C ASP A 57 2.89 15.27 6.32
N CYS A 58 2.23 14.49 7.18
CA CYS A 58 1.15 15.00 8.02
C CYS A 58 1.79 15.54 9.29
N TRP A 59 1.92 16.86 9.39
CA TRP A 59 2.27 17.50 10.64
C TRP A 59 1.03 17.52 11.55
N THR A 60 1.01 16.63 12.54
CA THR A 60 -0.07 16.61 13.54
C THR A 60 0.45 17.25 14.82
N LEU A 61 0.02 18.49 15.09
CA LEU A 61 0.30 19.15 16.36
C LEU A 61 -0.38 18.37 17.50
N HIS A 62 0.33 17.44 18.11
CA HIS A 62 -0.15 16.76 19.30
C HIS A 62 -0.27 17.79 20.43
N PRO A 63 -1.48 18.05 20.97
CA PRO A 63 -1.64 19.02 22.03
C PRO A 63 -0.74 18.62 23.19
N ARG A 64 0.20 19.51 23.57
CA ARG A 64 1.19 19.30 24.63
C ARG A 64 0.58 18.96 26.00
N ALA A 65 -0.75 19.02 26.13
CA ALA A 65 -1.53 18.64 27.30
C ALA A 65 -1.81 17.13 27.40
N SER A 66 -1.75 16.36 26.31
CA SER A 66 -2.19 14.95 26.28
C SER A 66 -1.18 13.96 26.86
N ARG A 67 0.06 14.39 27.14
CA ARG A 67 1.12 13.59 27.75
C ARG A 67 1.48 14.13 29.15
N PRO A 68 0.75 13.75 30.22
CA PRO A 68 1.03 14.20 31.58
C PRO A 68 2.39 13.71 32.12
N GLN A 69 2.99 12.74 31.45
CA GLN A 69 4.24 12.06 31.84
C GLN A 69 5.50 12.93 31.68
N PHE A 70 5.46 13.94 30.79
CA PHE A 70 6.60 14.79 30.46
C PHE A 70 6.43 16.23 30.96
N ARG A 71 5.82 16.43 32.13
CA ARG A 71 5.52 17.78 32.66
C ARG A 71 6.74 18.57 33.15
N ARG A 72 7.89 17.91 33.40
CA ARG A 72 9.03 18.51 34.12
C ARG A 72 10.20 18.98 33.25
N GLU A 73 10.32 18.51 32.01
CA GLU A 73 11.35 18.95 31.06
C GLU A 73 10.65 19.37 29.78
N ARG A 74 10.20 20.63 29.74
CA ARG A 74 9.55 21.22 28.56
C ARG A 74 10.27 22.48 28.16
N ALA A 75 11.55 22.33 27.81
CA ALA A 75 12.15 23.27 26.87
C ALA A 75 11.44 23.09 25.52
N ALA A 76 11.31 24.15 24.74
CA ALA A 76 10.86 24.07 23.36
C ALA A 76 11.86 23.20 22.58
N ASP A 77 11.61 21.89 22.57
CA ASP A 77 12.55 20.94 22.03
C ASP A 77 12.43 21.01 20.50
N ALA A 78 13.41 21.65 19.87
CA ALA A 78 13.52 21.71 18.41
C ALA A 78 13.74 20.31 17.78
N PHE A 79 13.80 19.27 18.62
CA PHE A 79 13.92 17.86 18.27
C PHE A 79 12.62 17.06 18.48
N ALA A 80 11.50 17.73 18.80
CA ALA A 80 10.21 17.05 18.92
C ALA A 80 9.75 16.57 17.54
N ASP A 81 9.74 15.24 17.37
CA ASP A 81 9.20 14.58 16.19
C ASP A 81 7.66 14.71 16.18
N GLU A 82 7.18 15.67 15.40
CA GLU A 82 5.75 15.98 15.21
C GLU A 82 5.22 15.39 13.88
N HIS A 83 5.97 14.48 13.25
CA HIS A 83 5.52 13.75 12.06
C HIS A 83 4.47 12.69 12.44
N ASP A 84 3.34 12.70 11.74
CA ASP A 84 2.31 11.67 11.89
C ASP A 84 2.46 10.59 10.82
N ASP A 85 3.23 9.56 11.17
CA ASP A 85 3.47 8.38 10.32
C ASP A 85 2.26 7.42 10.26
N THR A 86 1.15 7.72 10.95
CA THR A 86 -0.03 6.82 10.96
C THR A 86 -0.56 6.48 9.56
N PRO A 87 -0.62 7.40 8.57
CA PRO A 87 -1.06 7.08 7.23
C PRO A 87 -0.12 6.13 6.49
N ILE A 88 1.21 6.30 6.63
CA ILE A 88 2.19 5.41 5.98
C ILE A 88 2.17 4.04 6.63
N ILE A 89 2.08 3.97 7.97
CA ILE A 89 1.97 2.70 8.70
C ILE A 89 0.69 1.97 8.32
N LYS A 90 -0.46 2.65 8.19
CA LYS A 90 -1.70 2.01 7.73
C LYS A 90 -1.57 1.45 6.32
N LYS A 91 -0.97 2.20 5.38
CA LYS A 91 -0.69 1.70 4.03
C LYS A 91 0.23 0.48 4.06
N LEU A 92 1.32 0.54 4.83
CA LEU A 92 2.26 -0.58 5.00
C LEU A 92 1.62 -1.79 5.67
N MET A 93 0.74 -1.59 6.65
CA MET A 93 0.07 -2.67 7.38
C MET A 93 -0.93 -3.42 6.51
N VAL A 94 -1.59 -2.73 5.57
CA VAL A 94 -2.44 -3.36 4.54
C VAL A 94 -1.61 -4.22 3.56
N LEU A 95 -0.30 -3.97 3.46
CA LEU A 95 0.62 -4.69 2.56
C LEU A 95 1.45 -5.76 3.28
N ALA A 96 1.43 -5.77 4.61
CA ALA A 96 2.18 -6.70 5.46
C ALA A 96 1.37 -7.96 5.84
N THR A 97 0.09 -8.01 5.49
CA THR A 97 -0.81 -9.16 5.63
C THR A 97 -0.99 -9.87 4.31
#